data_AF-A0A1S8CSA8-F1
#
_entry.id   AF-A0A1S8CSA8-F1
#
_cell.length_a   1.000
_cell.length_b   1.000
_cell.length_c   1.000
_cell.angle_alpha   90.00
_cell.angle_beta   90.00
_cell.angle_gamma   90.00
#
_symmetry.space_group_name_H-M   'P 1'
#
loop_
_entity.id
_entity.type
_entity.pdbx_description
1 polymer ?
#
loop_
_entity_poly.entity_id
_entity_poly.type
_entity_poly.pdbx_seq_one_letter_code
_entity_poly.pdbx_strand_id
1 'polypeptide(L)'
;MKTSTKYSVSDAATLYKKSRATIYKDIKNGVLSRDHDGSIDFSELLRVYGEPFSVKHLKRSDTSQTQNTNTPEYSDNTVVELKNQIDFLKKQLEKAEDRETKANARIDTLLTLIEMKPPQTNMTKFTDQKSNQDIATDLQPEPDPKDDGLTTDDQKENKRIPVPDHVEPEPPKRGFLSRFFLPNG
;
A
#
# COMPACT_ATOMS: atom_id res chain seq x y z
N MET A 1 20.19 -35.70 -23.14
CA MET A 1 18.79 -35.30 -23.35
C MET A 1 18.67 -33.81 -23.07
N LYS A 2 18.23 -32.99 -24.03
CA LYS A 2 17.94 -31.56 -23.80
C LYS A 2 16.42 -31.41 -23.85
N THR A 3 15.78 -31.48 -22.69
CA THR A 3 14.33 -31.27 -22.54
C THR A 3 14.08 -29.90 -21.93
N SER A 4 14.56 -28.83 -22.59
CA SER A 4 14.16 -27.49 -22.20
C SER A 4 12.75 -27.26 -22.73
N THR A 5 11.79 -27.02 -21.84
CA THR A 5 10.44 -26.61 -22.25
C THR A 5 10.56 -25.25 -22.93
N LYS A 6 10.23 -25.19 -24.21
CA LYS A 6 10.31 -23.98 -25.03
C LYS A 6 8.92 -23.37 -25.20
N TYR A 7 8.86 -22.05 -25.21
CA TYR A 7 7.65 -21.28 -25.43
C TYR A 7 7.81 -20.33 -26.61
N SER A 8 6.75 -20.14 -27.39
CA SER A 8 6.68 -19.03 -28.33
C SER A 8 6.53 -17.71 -27.56
N VAL A 9 6.87 -16.58 -28.21
CA VAL A 9 6.61 -15.23 -27.65
C VAL A 9 5.14 -15.05 -27.28
N SER A 10 4.23 -15.63 -28.07
CA SER A 10 2.79 -15.59 -27.79
C SER A 10 2.42 -16.38 -26.54
N ASP A 11 2.99 -17.57 -26.37
CA ASP A 11 2.70 -18.43 -25.22
C ASP A 11 3.30 -17.87 -23.95
N ALA A 12 4.52 -17.32 -24.03
CA ALA A 12 5.13 -16.60 -22.93
C ALA A 12 4.30 -15.37 -22.52
N ALA A 13 3.76 -14.64 -23.50
CA ALA A 13 2.90 -13.48 -23.25
C ALA A 13 1.63 -13.86 -22.47
N THR A 14 0.97 -14.95 -22.84
CA THR A 14 -0.23 -15.43 -22.14
C THR A 14 0.11 -15.98 -20.77
N LEU A 15 1.17 -16.78 -20.65
CA LEU A 15 1.60 -17.43 -19.41
C LEU A 15 2.01 -16.42 -18.32
N TYR A 16 2.68 -15.33 -18.70
CA TYR A 16 3.16 -14.30 -17.77
C TYR A 16 2.26 -13.06 -17.70
N LYS A 17 1.12 -13.07 -18.40
CA LYS A 17 0.21 -11.91 -18.53
C LYS A 17 0.95 -10.65 -18.98
N LYS A 18 1.87 -10.80 -19.94
CA LYS A 18 2.66 -9.70 -20.50
C LYS A 18 2.30 -9.42 -21.94
N SER A 19 2.39 -8.13 -22.27
CA SER A 19 2.73 -7.61 -23.58
C SER A 19 3.55 -8.51 -24.51
N ARG A 20 3.09 -8.94 -25.71
CA ARG A 20 4.05 -9.42 -26.74
C ARG A 20 5.10 -8.34 -27.03
N ALA A 21 4.69 -7.07 -27.06
CA ALA A 21 5.60 -5.94 -27.23
C ALA A 21 6.61 -5.82 -26.08
N THR A 22 6.18 -6.08 -24.84
CA THR A 22 7.07 -6.13 -23.68
C THR A 22 8.10 -7.23 -23.83
N ILE A 23 7.69 -8.44 -24.23
CA ILE A 23 8.62 -9.55 -24.44
C ILE A 23 9.63 -9.23 -25.55
N TYR A 24 9.18 -8.69 -26.68
CA TYR A 24 10.10 -8.26 -27.76
C TYR A 24 11.07 -7.18 -27.30
N LYS A 25 10.62 -6.23 -26.47
CA LYS A 25 11.48 -5.20 -25.90
C LYS A 25 12.53 -5.80 -24.97
N ASP A 26 12.14 -6.73 -24.12
CA ASP A 26 13.06 -7.37 -23.16
C ASP A 26 14.07 -8.26 -23.89
N ILE A 27 13.69 -8.90 -25.00
CA ILE A 27 14.61 -9.60 -25.90
C ILE A 27 15.58 -8.62 -26.55
N LYS A 28 15.08 -7.52 -27.11
CA LYS A 28 15.91 -6.50 -27.79
C LYS A 28 16.91 -5.86 -26.83
N ASN A 29 16.53 -5.68 -25.57
CA ASN A 29 17.36 -5.10 -24.52
C ASN A 29 18.33 -6.12 -23.90
N GLY A 30 18.29 -7.39 -24.31
CA GLY A 30 19.15 -8.45 -23.77
C GLY A 30 18.76 -8.94 -22.37
N VAL A 31 17.60 -8.54 -21.85
CA VAL A 31 17.07 -9.00 -20.55
C VAL A 31 16.62 -10.46 -20.65
N LEU A 32 15.99 -10.82 -21.77
CA LEU A 32 15.47 -12.15 -22.05
C LEU A 32 16.19 -12.74 -23.27
N SER A 33 16.80 -13.92 -23.13
CA SER A 33 17.42 -14.61 -24.25
C SER A 33 16.39 -15.43 -25.04
N ARG A 34 16.61 -15.57 -26.34
CA ARG A 34 15.84 -16.47 -27.21
C ARG A 34 16.79 -17.33 -28.03
N ASP A 35 16.34 -18.52 -28.37
CA ASP A 35 17.07 -19.41 -29.26
C ASP A 35 17.00 -18.95 -30.72
N HIS A 36 17.85 -19.56 -31.56
CA HIS A 36 17.85 -19.36 -33.00
C HIS A 36 16.49 -19.61 -33.67
N ASP A 37 15.70 -20.55 -33.12
CA ASP A 37 14.34 -20.85 -33.58
C ASP A 37 13.31 -19.78 -33.19
N GLY A 38 13.73 -18.75 -32.44
CA GLY A 38 12.85 -17.69 -31.94
C GLY A 38 11.99 -18.10 -30.74
N SER A 39 12.19 -19.32 -30.21
CA SER A 39 11.58 -19.79 -28.97
C SER A 39 12.36 -19.34 -27.75
N ILE A 40 11.68 -19.30 -26.61
CA ILE A 40 12.22 -18.84 -25.33
C ILE A 40 12.15 -20.00 -24.35
N ASP A 41 13.24 -20.25 -23.64
CA ASP A 41 13.34 -21.31 -22.65
C ASP A 41 12.53 -20.98 -21.41
N PHE A 42 11.94 -22.00 -20.80
CA PHE A 42 11.25 -21.85 -19.53
C PHE A 42 12.16 -21.28 -18.43
N SER A 43 13.44 -21.67 -18.41
CA SER A 43 14.42 -21.14 -17.46
C SER A 43 14.66 -19.65 -17.62
N GLU A 44 14.70 -19.15 -18.87
CA GLU A 44 14.86 -17.72 -19.15
C GLU A 44 13.63 -16.93 -18.70
N LEU A 45 12.45 -17.46 -18.99
CA LEU A 45 11.19 -16.87 -18.54
C LEU A 45 11.07 -16.86 -17.01
N LEU A 46 11.46 -17.96 -16.36
CA LEU A 46 11.45 -18.09 -14.90
C LEU A 46 12.45 -17.11 -14.25
N ARG A 47 13.65 -16.97 -14.83
CA ARG A 47 14.69 -16.05 -14.37
C ARG A 47 14.23 -14.59 -14.47
N VAL A 48 13.57 -14.22 -15.56
CA VAL A 48 13.22 -12.81 -15.85
C VAL A 48 11.88 -12.41 -15.23
N TYR A 49 10.88 -13.29 -15.30
CA TYR A 49 9.51 -12.97 -14.91
C TYR A 49 9.04 -13.72 -13.65
N GLY A 50 9.83 -14.65 -13.10
CA GLY A 50 9.48 -15.42 -11.91
C GLY A 50 8.56 -16.59 -12.23
N GLU A 51 7.79 -17.05 -11.25
CA GLU A 51 6.83 -18.12 -11.50
C GLU A 51 5.73 -17.66 -12.46
N PRO A 52 5.36 -18.47 -13.46
CA PRO A 52 4.27 -18.12 -14.36
C PRO A 52 2.98 -17.96 -13.56
N PHE A 53 2.14 -17.00 -13.95
CA PHE A 53 0.79 -16.95 -13.43
C PHE A 53 0.11 -18.21 -13.92
N SER A 54 -0.04 -19.21 -13.03
CA SER A 54 -0.73 -20.45 -13.33
C SER A 54 -1.96 -20.12 -14.17
N VAL A 55 -1.91 -20.45 -15.46
CA VAL A 55 -3.08 -20.38 -16.31
C VAL A 55 -3.88 -21.59 -15.89
N LYS A 56 -4.51 -21.46 -14.72
CA LYS A 56 -5.58 -22.31 -14.26
C LYS A 56 -6.53 -22.37 -15.45
N HIS A 57 -6.54 -23.50 -16.15
CA HIS A 57 -7.76 -23.94 -16.81
C HIS A 57 -8.85 -23.85 -15.76
N LEU A 58 -9.61 -22.74 -15.78
CA LEU A 58 -10.81 -22.47 -15.01
C LEU A 58 -10.99 -23.34 -13.75
N LYS A 59 -10.08 -23.28 -12.79
CA LYS A 59 -10.33 -23.63 -11.39
C LYS A 59 -9.52 -22.69 -10.52
N ARG A 60 -10.25 -21.67 -10.07
CA ARG A 60 -9.92 -20.76 -8.99
C ARG A 60 -9.26 -21.50 -7.83
N SER A 61 -8.03 -21.13 -7.52
CA SER A 61 -7.39 -21.35 -6.22
C SER A 61 -6.38 -20.24 -5.99
N ASP A 62 -6.90 -19.02 -5.82
CA ASP A 62 -6.13 -17.93 -5.21
C ASP A 62 -6.12 -18.15 -3.71
N THR A 63 -5.22 -19.03 -3.28
CA THR A 63 -4.53 -18.95 -2.00
C THR A 63 -3.38 -19.94 -2.09
N SER A 64 -2.18 -19.41 -1.91
CA SER A 64 -0.95 -20.08 -1.49
C SER A 64 -0.70 -21.48 -2.04
N GLN A 65 0.34 -21.56 -2.84
CA GLN A 65 1.15 -22.72 -3.14
C GLN A 65 1.61 -23.43 -1.84
N THR A 66 0.72 -24.18 -1.20
CA THR A 66 1.04 -25.22 -0.23
C THR A 66 0.88 -26.55 -0.94
N GLN A 67 2.00 -26.96 -1.53
CA GLN A 67 2.51 -28.32 -1.49
C GLN A 67 1.58 -29.38 -0.86
N ASN A 68 1.16 -30.29 -1.73
CA ASN A 68 1.14 -31.75 -1.52
C ASN A 68 -0.14 -32.44 -1.01
N THR A 69 -0.55 -33.37 -1.88
CA THR A 69 -1.06 -34.73 -1.61
C THR A 69 -2.46 -34.87 -1.01
N ASN A 70 -3.35 -35.42 -1.84
CA ASN A 70 -4.59 -36.06 -1.47
C ASN A 70 -4.34 -37.08 -0.34
N THR A 71 -4.62 -36.71 0.90
CA THR A 71 -4.73 -37.62 2.05
C THR A 71 -6.03 -37.29 2.78
N PRO A 72 -6.94 -38.26 3.00
CA PRO A 72 -8.27 -38.00 3.55
C PRO A 72 -8.27 -37.49 5.00
N GLU A 73 -7.13 -37.49 5.70
CA GLU A 73 -7.00 -36.94 7.06
C GLU A 73 -7.02 -35.39 7.13
N TYR A 74 -6.93 -34.68 6.00
CA TYR A 74 -6.88 -33.21 5.98
C TYR A 74 -8.27 -32.53 5.86
N SER A 75 -9.37 -33.29 5.73
CA SER A 75 -10.72 -32.72 5.60
C SER A 75 -11.24 -32.14 6.91
N ASP A 76 -11.02 -32.82 8.03
CA ASP A 76 -11.78 -32.51 9.24
C ASP A 76 -11.25 -31.26 9.93
N ASN A 77 -9.92 -31.10 9.97
CA ASN A 77 -9.28 -29.90 10.50
C ASN A 77 -9.63 -28.65 9.68
N THR A 78 -9.64 -28.77 8.35
CA THR A 78 -10.01 -27.65 7.47
C THR A 78 -11.49 -27.30 7.57
N VAL A 79 -12.38 -28.30 7.68
CA VAL A 79 -13.81 -28.08 7.92
C VAL A 79 -14.04 -27.38 9.26
N VAL A 80 -13.33 -27.76 10.32
CA VAL A 80 -13.42 -27.10 11.63
C VAL A 80 -12.91 -25.67 11.57
N GLU A 81 -11.78 -25.42 10.91
CA GLU A 81 -11.26 -24.06 10.72
C GLU A 81 -12.24 -23.18 9.94
N LEU A 82 -12.79 -23.70 8.83
CA LEU A 82 -13.78 -22.98 8.02
C LEU A 82 -15.06 -22.68 8.82
N LYS A 83 -15.54 -23.63 9.63
CA LYS A 83 -16.67 -23.39 10.54
C LYS A 83 -16.36 -22.27 11.54
N ASN A 84 -15.17 -22.29 12.14
CA ASN A 84 -14.75 -21.23 13.06
C ASN A 84 -14.68 -19.86 12.38
N GLN A 85 -14.18 -19.79 11.14
CA GLN A 85 -14.18 -18.55 10.35
C GLN A 85 -15.60 -18.08 10.04
N ILE A 86 -16.51 -18.99 9.65
CA ILE A 86 -17.92 -18.67 9.41
C ILE A 86 -18.58 -18.11 10.66
N ASP A 87 -18.36 -18.74 11.83
CA ASP A 87 -18.97 -18.29 13.08
C ASP A 87 -18.42 -16.94 13.54
N PHE A 88 -17.12 -16.72 13.34
CA PHE A 88 -16.50 -15.41 13.59
C PHE A 88 -17.08 -14.33 12.69
N LEU A 89 -17.22 -14.59 11.40
CA LEU A 89 -17.80 -13.65 10.43
C LEU A 89 -19.27 -13.37 10.74
N LYS A 90 -20.06 -14.39 11.07
CA LYS A 90 -21.46 -14.23 11.51
C LYS A 90 -21.56 -13.33 12.74
N LYS A 91 -20.68 -13.54 13.73
CA LYS A 91 -20.64 -12.71 14.95
C LYS A 91 -20.24 -11.26 14.65
N GLN A 92 -19.35 -11.04 13.68
CA GLN A 92 -19.03 -9.68 13.25
C GLN A 92 -20.21 -9.01 12.54
N LEU A 93 -20.94 -9.76 11.71
CA LEU A 93 -22.12 -9.28 11.02
C LEU A 93 -23.22 -8.87 12.01
N GLU A 94 -23.54 -9.74 12.98
CA GLU A 94 -24.51 -9.46 14.04
C GLU A 94 -24.14 -8.20 14.84
N LYS A 95 -22.87 -8.05 15.22
CA LYS A 95 -22.39 -6.82 15.90
C LYS A 95 -22.52 -5.55 15.05
N ALA A 96 -22.34 -5.68 13.73
CA ALA A 96 -22.48 -4.54 12.81
C ALA A 96 -23.95 -4.15 12.68
N GLU A 97 -24.84 -5.13 12.56
CA GLU A 97 -26.30 -4.94 12.51
C GLU A 97 -26.83 -4.32 13.82
N ASP A 98 -26.38 -4.78 14.98
CA ASP A 98 -26.70 -4.17 16.28
C ASP A 98 -26.27 -2.70 16.38
N ARG A 99 -25.15 -2.35 15.74
CA ARG A 99 -24.67 -0.97 15.71
C ARG A 99 -25.52 -0.11 14.77
N GLU A 100 -25.90 -0.66 13.63
CA GLU A 100 -26.78 -0.01 12.66
C GLU A 100 -28.16 0.24 13.25
N THR A 101 -28.78 -0.76 13.86
CA THR A 101 -30.10 -0.63 14.48
C THR A 101 -30.13 0.43 15.58
N LYS A 102 -29.09 0.50 16.43
CA LYS A 102 -28.95 1.56 17.44
C LYS A 102 -28.79 2.95 16.82
N ALA A 103 -28.05 3.06 15.72
CA ALA A 103 -27.88 4.32 15.00
C ALA A 103 -29.20 4.78 14.37
N ASN A 104 -29.93 3.87 13.72
CA ASN A 104 -31.24 4.15 13.12
C ASN A 104 -32.26 4.55 14.18
N ALA A 105 -32.33 3.86 15.32
CA ALA A 105 -33.20 4.25 16.43
C ALA A 105 -32.87 5.67 16.95
N ARG A 106 -31.59 6.04 17.01
CA ARG A 106 -31.18 7.42 17.35
C ARG A 106 -31.62 8.43 16.28
N ILE A 107 -31.56 8.07 15.01
CA ILE A 107 -32.04 8.92 13.92
C ILE A 107 -33.56 9.14 14.06
N ASP A 108 -34.33 8.08 14.27
CA ASP A 108 -35.79 8.15 14.42
C ASP A 108 -36.23 9.02 15.60
N THR A 109 -35.56 8.88 16.74
CA THR A 109 -35.82 9.76 17.90
C THR A 109 -35.53 11.23 17.58
N LEU A 110 -34.43 11.54 16.91
CA LEU A 110 -34.10 12.91 16.51
C LEU A 110 -35.10 13.48 15.50
N LEU A 111 -35.53 12.69 14.52
CA LEU A 111 -36.54 13.08 13.54
C LEU A 111 -37.88 13.37 14.24
N THR A 112 -38.29 12.53 15.18
CA THR A 112 -39.51 12.72 15.97
C THR A 112 -39.44 14.04 16.78
N LEU A 113 -38.30 14.35 17.40
CA LEU A 113 -38.10 15.62 18.12
C LEU A 113 -38.16 16.84 17.20
N ILE A 114 -37.70 16.72 15.95
CA ILE A 114 -37.81 17.78 14.95
C ILE A 114 -39.27 17.97 14.52
N GLU A 115 -39.99 16.87 14.26
CA GLU A 115 -41.40 16.92 13.84
C GLU A 115 -42.32 17.44 14.95
N MET A 116 -42.05 17.09 16.21
CA MET A 116 -42.79 17.59 17.36
C MET A 116 -42.43 19.04 17.74
N LYS A 117 -41.36 19.62 17.17
CA LYS A 117 -41.00 21.01 17.45
C LYS A 117 -41.94 21.95 16.69
N PRO A 118 -42.73 22.80 17.37
CA PRO A 118 -43.59 23.77 16.68
C PRO A 118 -42.74 24.75 15.88
N PRO A 119 -43.23 25.26 14.73
CA PRO A 119 -42.52 26.27 13.95
C PRO A 119 -42.35 27.52 14.81
N GLN A 120 -41.12 27.76 15.27
CA GLN A 120 -40.74 28.99 15.96
C GLN A 120 -40.69 30.13 14.94
N THR A 121 -41.84 30.73 14.66
CA THR A 121 -41.91 32.12 14.21
C THR A 121 -41.41 33.01 15.33
N ASN A 122 -40.13 33.39 15.32
CA ASN A 122 -39.61 34.50 16.12
C ASN A 122 -38.45 35.19 15.39
N MET A 123 -38.80 36.25 14.66
CA MET A 123 -37.92 37.42 14.54
C MET A 123 -37.72 37.98 15.95
N THR A 124 -36.47 38.28 16.35
CA THR A 124 -35.99 39.46 17.13
C THR A 124 -34.88 39.17 18.15
N LYS A 125 -33.79 39.94 17.98
CA LYS A 125 -32.90 40.58 18.98
C LYS A 125 -32.20 39.74 20.07
N PHE A 126 -30.87 39.78 20.00
CA PHE A 126 -29.92 40.02 21.10
C PHE A 126 -30.36 39.65 22.53
N THR A 127 -29.69 38.65 23.12
CA THR A 127 -29.24 38.70 24.51
C THR A 127 -28.14 37.65 24.68
N ASP A 128 -26.90 38.14 24.82
CA ASP A 128 -25.83 37.41 25.50
C ASP A 128 -26.29 37.09 26.92
N GLN A 129 -26.46 35.81 27.24
CA GLN A 129 -26.57 35.35 28.62
C GLN A 129 -25.40 34.41 28.93
N LYS A 130 -24.36 35.05 29.45
CA LYS A 130 -23.32 34.47 30.30
C LYS A 130 -23.98 33.72 31.45
N SER A 131 -23.83 32.40 31.51
CA SER A 131 -24.06 31.61 32.72
C SER A 131 -22.75 30.90 33.06
N ASN A 132 -22.11 31.39 34.12
CA ASN A 132 -20.87 30.85 34.66
C ASN A 132 -21.15 29.47 35.28
N GLN A 133 -20.36 28.46 34.90
CA GLN A 133 -20.07 27.34 35.80
C GLN A 133 -18.57 27.36 36.08
N ASP A 134 -18.27 27.61 37.34
CA ASP A 134 -16.96 27.71 37.94
C ASP A 134 -16.75 26.41 38.71
N ILE A 135 -15.91 25.50 38.20
CA ILE A 135 -15.20 24.50 39.01
C ILE A 135 -13.80 24.36 38.41
N ALA A 136 -12.87 25.04 39.06
CA ALA A 136 -11.45 24.91 38.89
C ALA A 136 -10.98 23.45 39.08
N THR A 137 -10.23 22.93 38.12
CA THR A 137 -9.14 21.98 38.34
C THR A 137 -8.07 22.26 37.29
N ASP A 138 -7.24 23.24 37.63
CA ASP A 138 -5.79 23.27 37.44
C ASP A 138 -5.23 22.84 36.06
N LEU A 139 -5.11 23.82 35.15
CA LEU A 139 -4.16 23.75 34.04
C LEU A 139 -2.86 24.42 34.52
N GLN A 140 -1.92 23.62 35.01
CA GLN A 140 -0.60 24.10 35.40
C GLN A 140 0.24 24.41 34.14
N PRO A 141 0.80 25.63 34.01
CA PRO A 141 1.77 25.97 32.97
C PRO A 141 3.19 25.49 33.37
N GLU A 142 3.94 25.04 32.36
CA GLU A 142 5.38 24.72 32.31
C GLU A 142 6.30 25.46 33.30
N PRO A 143 7.39 24.79 33.72
CA PRO A 143 8.69 25.46 33.66
C PRO A 143 9.87 24.56 33.25
N ASP A 144 10.51 24.87 32.11
CA ASP A 144 11.98 24.83 31.96
C ASP A 144 12.59 26.08 32.66
N PRO A 145 13.93 26.26 32.88
CA PRO A 145 15.11 25.39 32.66
C PRO A 145 16.13 25.40 33.85
N LYS A 146 17.24 24.63 33.75
CA LYS A 146 18.66 25.11 33.81
C LYS A 146 19.68 24.02 34.23
N ASP A 147 20.64 23.83 33.32
CA ASP A 147 22.10 23.77 33.46
C ASP A 147 22.77 23.28 34.76
N ASP A 148 23.67 22.30 34.61
CA ASP A 148 25.11 22.34 34.99
C ASP A 148 25.72 20.99 34.55
N GLY A 149 26.64 20.90 33.56
CA GLY A 149 28.09 21.12 33.73
C GLY A 149 28.72 19.99 34.58
N LEU A 150 29.79 19.26 34.28
CA LEU A 150 30.93 19.36 33.36
C LEU A 150 31.85 18.16 33.72
N THR A 151 32.42 17.44 32.74
CA THR A 151 33.76 16.76 32.77
C THR A 151 33.95 16.11 31.40
N THR A 152 34.56 16.75 30.41
CA THR A 152 36.02 16.83 30.13
C THR A 152 36.66 15.46 29.98
N ASP A 153 36.93 15.03 28.74
CA ASP A 153 38.28 14.59 28.39
C ASP A 153 38.60 14.92 26.93
N ASP A 154 39.86 15.27 26.74
CA ASP A 154 40.45 16.09 25.71
C ASP A 154 41.06 15.27 24.55
N GLN A 155 41.14 15.94 23.40
CA GLN A 155 42.22 15.84 22.42
C GLN A 155 42.55 14.50 21.74
N LYS A 156 42.17 14.41 20.46
CA LYS A 156 43.16 14.02 19.43
C LYS A 156 42.90 14.71 18.10
N GLU A 157 43.69 15.75 17.87
CA GLU A 157 43.89 16.39 16.58
C GLU A 157 44.29 15.35 15.52
N ASN A 158 43.62 15.33 14.38
CA ASN A 158 44.21 14.78 13.17
C ASN A 158 44.13 15.82 12.05
N LYS A 159 45.30 16.16 11.54
CA LYS A 159 45.53 17.32 10.69
C LYS A 159 45.04 17.04 9.27
N ARG A 160 44.29 18.03 8.79
CA ARG A 160 43.83 18.28 7.41
C ARG A 160 44.79 17.79 6.33
N ILE A 161 44.25 17.09 5.33
CA ILE A 161 44.72 17.17 3.95
C ILE A 161 43.70 18.06 3.22
N PRO A 162 44.10 19.19 2.60
CA PRO A 162 43.18 20.00 1.83
C PRO A 162 42.83 19.26 0.53
N VAL A 163 41.59 18.80 0.40
CA VAL A 163 41.07 18.26 -0.86
C VAL A 163 40.76 19.46 -1.77
N PRO A 164 41.32 19.53 -2.99
CA PRO A 164 40.98 20.59 -3.94
C PRO A 164 39.50 20.53 -4.33
N ASP A 165 38.81 21.68 -4.26
CA ASP A 165 37.44 21.83 -4.75
C ASP A 165 37.41 21.58 -6.28
N HIS A 166 36.89 20.44 -6.70
CA HIS A 166 36.56 20.19 -8.10
C HIS A 166 35.26 20.93 -8.43
N VAL A 167 35.37 22.16 -8.90
CA VAL A 167 34.24 22.89 -9.47
C VAL A 167 33.97 22.35 -10.88
N GLU A 168 33.17 21.29 -10.96
CA GLU A 168 32.52 20.91 -12.23
C GLU A 168 31.36 21.89 -12.45
N PRO A 169 31.33 22.65 -13.56
CA PRO A 169 30.19 23.52 -13.84
C PRO A 169 28.95 22.64 -14.09
N GLU A 170 27.97 22.70 -13.20
CA GLU A 170 26.66 22.06 -13.44
C GLU A 170 26.10 22.52 -14.79
N PRO A 171 25.70 21.60 -15.69
CA PRO A 171 25.06 22.01 -16.93
C PRO A 171 23.73 22.72 -16.61
N PRO A 172 23.43 23.85 -17.28
CA PRO A 172 22.24 24.63 -16.98
C PRO A 172 21.00 23.78 -17.14
N LYS A 173 20.15 23.76 -16.09
CA LYS A 173 18.88 23.01 -16.08
C LYS A 173 17.97 23.54 -17.19
N ARG A 174 17.92 22.81 -18.31
CA ARG A 174 17.00 23.07 -19.43
C ARG A 174 15.56 22.84 -18.97
N GLY A 175 14.82 23.93 -18.79
CA GLY A 175 13.39 23.89 -18.44
C GLY A 175 12.55 23.18 -19.50
N PHE A 176 11.37 22.69 -19.13
CA PHE A 176 10.51 21.83 -19.97
C PHE A 176 10.25 22.39 -21.38
N LEU A 177 10.16 23.72 -21.51
CA LEU A 177 9.94 24.42 -22.78
C LEU A 177 11.21 24.52 -23.64
N SER A 178 12.40 24.47 -23.05
CA SER A 178 13.67 24.64 -23.77
C SER A 178 14.11 23.41 -24.57
N ARG A 179 13.42 22.27 -24.42
CA ARG A 179 13.61 21.05 -25.21
C ARG A 179 12.85 21.05 -26.54
N PHE A 180 11.92 21.99 -26.73
CA PHE A 180 11.06 22.03 -27.91
C PHE A 180 11.44 23.13 -28.92
N PHE A 181 12.13 24.19 -28.49
CA PHE A 181 12.35 25.38 -29.32
C PHE A 181 13.81 25.63 -29.73
N LEU A 182 14.79 24.85 -29.23
CA LEU A 182 16.18 24.97 -29.67
C LEU A 182 16.65 23.64 -30.30
N PRO A 183 16.97 23.60 -31.61
CA PRO A 183 17.63 22.45 -32.22
C PRO A 183 19.03 22.30 -31.62
N ASN A 184 19.41 21.06 -31.27
CA ASN A 184 20.73 20.79 -30.72
C ASN A 184 21.79 21.08 -31.79
N GLY A 185 22.72 21.99 -31.48
CA GLY A 185 24.05 21.98 -32.07
C GLY A 185 24.89 20.88 -31.42
#